data_AF-A0A6M5Z4J8-F1
#
_entry.id   AF-A0A6M5Z4J8-F1
#
_cell.length_a   1.000
_cell.length_b   1.000
_cell.length_c   1.000
_cell.angle_alpha   90.00
_cell.angle_beta   90.00
_cell.angle_gamma   90.00
#
_symmetry.space_group_name_H-M   'P 1'
#
loop_
_entity.id
_entity.type
_entity.pdbx_description
1 polymer ?
#
loop_
_entity_poly.entity_id
_entity_poly.type
_entity_poly.pdbx_seq_one_letter_code
_entity_poly.pdbx_strand_id
1 'polypeptide(L)'
;MSGQFAWVRVWPAQGARGDCAEAPQLWVLFEKRGDEGPLKFAFSNLPAGTSRITAVRLWKIRWPVEQGYQQLREELGLDHFEGRS
;
A
#
# COMPACT_ATOMS: atom_id res chain seq x y z
N MET A 1 1.85 4.62 21.12
CA MET A 1 2.01 3.46 20.21
C MET A 1 3.17 3.76 19.27
N SER A 2 4.29 3.05 19.41
CA SER A 2 5.42 3.11 18.47
C SER A 2 5.24 2.06 17.36
N GLY A 3 5.79 2.33 16.18
CA GLY A 3 5.84 1.39 15.06
C GLY A 3 7.16 1.53 14.33
N GLN A 4 7.65 0.44 13.76
CA GLN A 4 8.88 0.42 12.96
C GLN A 4 8.54 0.57 11.49
N PHE A 5 9.31 1.38 10.76
CA PHE A 5 9.04 1.71 9.36
C PHE A 5 10.28 1.60 8.48
N ALA A 6 10.11 0.97 7.32
CA ALA A 6 11.07 0.98 6.23
C ALA A 6 10.47 1.64 4.99
N TRP A 7 11.29 2.38 4.25
CA TRP A 7 10.90 3.08 3.03
C TRP A 7 11.98 2.85 1.98
N VAL A 8 11.66 2.02 0.98
CA VAL A 8 12.66 1.40 0.10
C VAL A 8 12.24 1.50 -1.36
N ARG A 9 13.20 1.78 -2.25
CA ARG A 9 13.00 1.70 -3.70
C ARG A 9 13.11 0.24 -4.15
N VAL A 10 12.12 -0.23 -4.87
CA VAL A 10 12.07 -1.58 -5.42
C VAL A 10 11.71 -1.55 -6.89
N TRP A 11 12.16 -2.55 -7.63
CA TRP A 11 11.59 -2.86 -8.93
C TRP A 11 10.46 -3.88 -8.73
N PRO A 12 9.22 -3.54 -9.08
CA PRO A 12 8.16 -4.54 -9.07
C PRO A 12 8.44 -5.55 -10.19
N ALA A 13 8.56 -6.83 -9.84
CA ALA A 13 8.63 -7.88 -10.85
C ALA A 13 7.29 -7.94 -11.59
N GLN A 14 7.31 -7.80 -12.92
CA GLN A 14 6.15 -8.02 -13.77
C GLN A 14 6.22 -9.42 -14.38
N GLY A 15 5.26 -10.29 -14.02
CA GLY A 15 5.13 -11.64 -14.58
C GLY A 15 6.01 -12.71 -13.91
N ALA A 16 5.75 -13.98 -14.28
CA ALA A 16 6.37 -15.16 -13.67
C ALA A 16 7.88 -15.32 -13.93
N ARG A 17 8.47 -14.51 -14.82
CA ARG A 17 9.88 -14.61 -15.24
C ARG A 17 10.83 -13.64 -14.55
N GLY A 18 10.34 -12.69 -13.74
CA GLY A 18 11.19 -11.80 -12.96
C GLY A 18 11.97 -10.77 -13.78
N ASP A 19 11.55 -10.49 -15.02
CA ASP A 19 12.15 -9.44 -15.84
C ASP A 19 11.73 -8.07 -15.29
N CYS A 20 12.60 -7.50 -14.45
CA CYS A 20 12.41 -6.21 -13.79
C CYS A 20 13.03 -5.02 -14.56
N ALA A 21 13.74 -5.29 -15.67
CA ALA A 21 14.65 -4.34 -16.29
C ALA A 21 13.97 -3.09 -16.87
N GLU A 22 12.70 -3.19 -17.27
CA GLU A 22 11.96 -2.08 -17.89
C GLU A 22 10.92 -1.43 -16.97
N ALA A 23 10.64 -2.02 -15.80
CA ALA A 23 9.62 -1.49 -14.90
C ALA A 23 10.14 -0.25 -14.15
N PRO A 24 9.34 0.82 -14.03
CA PRO A 24 9.72 1.97 -13.23
C PRO A 24 9.84 1.54 -11.76
N GLN A 25 10.93 1.92 -11.12
CA GLN A 25 11.10 1.72 -9.69
C GLN A 25 9.98 2.42 -8.91
N LEU A 26 9.39 1.68 -7.97
CA LEU A 26 8.39 2.18 -7.04
C LEU A 26 8.98 2.26 -5.64
N TRP A 27 8.28 2.96 -4.77
CA TRP A 27 8.52 2.88 -3.34
C TRP A 27 7.67 1.79 -2.70
N VAL A 28 8.20 1.13 -1.67
CA VAL A 28 7.43 0.34 -0.71
C VAL A 28 7.63 0.90 0.69
N LEU A 29 6.51 1.15 1.37
CA LEU A 29 6.50 1.41 2.81
C LEU A 29 6.16 0.11 3.53
N PHE A 30 7.00 -0.27 4.48
CA PHE A 30 6.70 -1.33 5.43
C PHE A 30 6.39 -0.72 6.80
N GLU A 31 5.39 -1.28 7.49
CA GLU A 31 5.05 -0.95 8.86
C GLU A 31 4.96 -2.23 9.70
N LYS A 32 5.72 -2.29 10.79
CA LYS A 32 5.59 -3.31 11.83
C LYS A 32 5.13 -2.66 13.14
N ARG A 33 4.02 -3.13 13.71
CA ARG A 33 3.47 -2.62 14.98
C ARG A 33 3.81 -3.58 16.12
N GLY A 34 4.70 -3.18 17.03
CA GLY A 34 5.23 -4.07 18.07
C GLY A 34 6.10 -5.21 17.49
N ASP A 35 6.72 -6.00 18.36
CA ASP A 35 7.70 -7.00 17.93
C ASP A 35 7.05 -8.25 17.30
N GLU A 36 5.81 -8.56 17.66
CA GLU A 36 5.06 -9.73 17.13
C GLU A 36 3.84 -9.33 16.27
N GLY A 37 3.63 -8.02 16.03
CA GLY A 37 2.47 -7.59 15.26
C GLY A 37 2.62 -7.78 13.75
N PRO A 38 1.49 -7.71 13.01
CA PRO A 38 1.47 -7.96 11.58
C PRO A 38 2.32 -6.93 10.82
N LEU A 39 3.09 -7.43 9.84
CA LEU A 39 3.79 -6.60 8.87
C LEU A 39 2.81 -6.12 7.81
N LYS A 40 2.61 -4.81 7.73
CA LYS A 40 1.83 -4.17 6.66
C LYS A 40 2.78 -3.58 5.62
N PHE A 41 2.37 -3.57 4.37
CA PHE A 41 3.12 -2.89 3.32
C PHE A 41 2.21 -2.27 2.26
N ALA A 42 2.74 -1.30 1.52
CA ALA A 42 2.12 -0.82 0.29
C ALA A 42 3.12 -0.18 -0.66
N PHE A 43 2.77 -0.23 -1.95
CA PHE A 43 3.47 0.46 -3.02
C PHE A 43 3.04 1.93 -3.14
N SER A 44 3.97 2.75 -3.64
CA SER A 44 3.73 4.16 -3.92
C SER A 44 4.59 4.65 -5.09
N ASN A 45 4.01 5.54 -5.88
CA ASN A 45 4.67 6.26 -6.98
C ASN A 45 5.16 7.66 -6.57
N LEU A 46 5.32 7.92 -5.26
CA LEU A 46 5.83 9.21 -4.77
C LEU A 46 7.20 9.56 -5.38
N PRO A 47 7.53 10.86 -5.53
CA PRO A 47 8.81 11.29 -6.08
C PRO A 47 10.02 10.66 -5.36
N ALA A 48 11.12 10.44 -6.07
CA ALA A 48 12.34 9.82 -5.52
C ALA A 48 12.99 10.64 -4.38
N GLY A 49 12.70 11.94 -4.27
CA GLY A 49 13.15 12.78 -3.16
C GLY A 49 12.27 12.70 -1.90
N THR A 50 11.25 11.85 -1.88
CA THR A 50 10.29 11.81 -0.78
C THR A 50 10.90 11.20 0.48
N SER A 51 10.91 11.97 1.57
CA SER A 51 11.40 11.51 2.86
C SER A 51 10.52 10.40 3.46
N ARG A 52 11.12 9.52 4.26
CA ARG A 52 10.38 8.49 5.02
C ARG A 52 9.31 9.10 5.93
N ILE A 53 9.58 10.24 6.57
CA ILE A 53 8.63 10.91 7.46
C ILE A 53 7.39 11.35 6.68
N THR A 54 7.58 11.96 5.51
CA THR A 54 6.47 12.36 4.62
C THR A 54 5.66 11.14 4.18
N ALA A 55 6.32 10.05 3.77
CA ALA A 55 5.65 8.83 3.34
C ALA A 55 4.82 8.20 4.48
N VAL A 56 5.37 8.12 5.70
CA VAL A 56 4.63 7.62 6.88
C VAL A 56 3.43 8.49 7.20
N ARG A 57 3.55 9.83 7.13
CA ARG A 57 2.42 10.74 7.35
C ARG A 57 1.28 10.47 6.36
N LEU A 58 1.58 10.39 5.07
CA LEU A 58 0.58 10.11 4.03
C LEU A 58 -0.06 8.73 4.21
N TRP A 59 0.73 7.71 4.53
CA TRP A 59 0.26 6.35 4.83
C TRP A 59 -0.76 6.32 5.97
N LYS A 60 -0.47 7.03 7.07
CA LYS A 60 -1.36 7.06 8.24
C LYS A 60 -2.70 7.74 7.96
N ILE A 61 -2.71 8.76 7.10
CA ILE A 61 -3.92 9.50 6.72
C ILE A 61 -4.76 8.71 5.69
N ARG A 62 -4.12 7.84 4.90
CA ARG A 62 -4.80 6.98 3.90
C ARG A 62 -5.67 5.90 4.55
N TRP A 63 -5.20 5.30 5.64
CA TRP A 63 -5.88 4.14 6.25
C TRP A 63 -7.35 4.41 6.62
N PRO A 64 -7.72 5.53 7.27
CA PRO A 64 -9.12 5.87 7.49
C PRO A 64 -9.97 5.91 6.21
N VAL A 65 -9.41 6.44 5.11
CA VAL A 65 -10.11 6.58 3.82
C VAL A 65 -10.35 5.20 3.19
N GLU A 66 -9.33 4.35 3.16
CA GLU A 66 -9.47 2.99 2.60
C GLU A 66 -10.42 2.13 3.41
N GLN A 67 -10.38 2.24 4.74
CA GLN A 67 -11.35 1.55 5.61
C GLN A 67 -12.77 2.08 5.39
N GLY A 68 -12.95 3.40 5.22
CA GLY A 68 -14.24 4.00 4.87
C GLY A 68 -14.78 3.50 3.52
N TYR A 69 -13.92 3.33 2.51
CA TYR A 69 -14.33 2.73 1.24
C TYR A 69 -14.68 1.24 1.37
N GLN A 70 -13.97 0.46 2.20
CA GLN A 70 -14.34 -0.95 2.42
C GLN A 70 -15.68 -1.08 3.15
N GLN A 71 -15.88 -0.30 4.22
CA GLN A 71 -17.16 -0.26 4.94
C GLN A 71 -18.30 0.19 4.03
N LEU A 72 -18.08 1.23 3.21
CA LEU A 72 -19.09 1.70 2.26
C LEU A 72 -19.39 0.65 1.17
N ARG A 73 -18.40 -0.13 0.72
CA ARG A 73 -18.63 -1.22 -0.24
C ARG A 73 -19.40 -2.39 0.39
N GLU A 74 -19.13 -2.70 1.64
CA GLU A 74 -19.84 -3.74 2.41
C GLU A 74 -21.27 -3.32 2.76
N GLU A 75 -21.50 -2.05 3.13
CA GLU A 75 -22.83 -1.52 3.48
C GLU A 75 -23.74 -1.26 2.27
N LEU A 76 -23.17 -0.99 1.08
CA LEU A 76 -23.93 -0.76 -0.16
C LEU A 76 -24.21 -2.02 -1.00
N GLY A 77 -23.78 -3.21 -0.57
CA GLY A 77 -24.06 -4.46 -1.29
C GLY A 77 -23.49 -4.52 -2.72
N LEU A 78 -22.38 -3.81 -2.96
CA LEU A 78 -21.72 -3.76 -4.28
C LEU A 78 -20.93 -5.03 -4.61
N ASP A 79 -20.92 -6.00 -3.70
CA ASP A 79 -20.56 -7.39 -3.93
C ASP A 79 -21.64 -8.18 -4.71
N HIS A 80 -22.85 -7.63 -4.84
CA HIS A 80 -23.98 -8.27 -5.52
C HIS A 80 -24.44 -7.58 -6.82
N PHE A 81 -23.59 -6.76 -7.45
CA PHE A 81 -23.89 -6.26 -8.79
C PHE A 81 -23.43 -7.25 -9.86
N GLU A 82 -24.16 -8.35 -10.01
CA GLU A 82 -24.10 -9.16 -11.23
C GLU A 82 -24.85 -8.40 -12.32
N GLY A 83 -24.13 -7.58 -13.08
CA GLY A 83 -24.65 -6.96 -14.29
C GLY A 83 -25.15 -8.05 -15.25
N ARG A 84 -26.46 -8.26 -15.29
CA ARG A 84 -27.08 -9.16 -16.26
C ARG A 84 -26.99 -8.50 -17.63
N SER A 85 -26.17 -9.07 -18.51
CA SER A 85 -26.35 -8.94 -19.97
C SER A 85 -27.34 -10.00 -20.44
#